data_AF-A0A6J6NRR4-F1
#
_entry.id   AF-A0A6J6NRR4-F1
#
_cell.length_a   1.000
_cell.length_b   1.000
_cell.length_c   1.000
_cell.angle_alpha   90.00
_cell.angle_beta   90.00
_cell.angle_gamma   90.00
#
_symmetry.space_group_name_H-M   'P 1'
#
loop_
_entity.id
_entity.type
_entity.pdbx_description
1 polymer ?
#
loop_
_entity_poly.entity_id
_entity_poly.type
_entity_poly.pdbx_seq_one_letter_code
_entity_poly.pdbx_strand_id
1 'polypeptide(L)'
;MNPDRLAELEEERRFLLGSLVDLEREREAGDVEDADYEALRDGYTARAATVLRNIEHGLAAAAPRAPRQRMRRVLVGLAVVAVGVTAGWLVARSSGQRLPGDTITGGSSPDRTAVLLSEARALLGTDPAGASQRYLSVLSIDPDNAEAHTYTGWLLAISTQNQAAGDSAATLEVAKKDLERAIEIDPTFPDPHCFLAVIAARFEKDLAAGKVRAAECLANNPPTEMRGMIESFAGSLDSAPTTS
;
A
#
# COMPACT_ATOMS: atom_id res chain seq x y z
N MET A 1 32.15 -28.58 2.52
CA MET A 1 33.22 -27.65 2.10
C MET A 1 33.97 -27.15 3.34
N ASN A 2 35.26 -26.81 3.27
CA ASN A 2 36.00 -26.21 4.39
C ASN A 2 35.43 -24.80 4.66
N PRO A 3 35.10 -24.41 5.91
CA PRO A 3 34.71 -23.03 6.26
C PRO A 3 35.65 -21.95 5.71
N ASP A 4 36.96 -22.20 5.70
CA ASP A 4 37.94 -21.23 5.18
C ASP A 4 37.72 -20.97 3.67
N ARG A 5 37.36 -22.01 2.92
CA ARG A 5 37.08 -21.90 1.48
C ARG A 5 35.76 -21.18 1.21
N LEU A 6 34.79 -21.28 2.10
CA LEU A 6 33.53 -20.54 1.98
C LEU A 6 33.76 -19.05 2.24
N ALA A 7 34.54 -18.70 3.27
CA ALA A 7 34.89 -17.32 3.57
C ALA A 7 35.63 -16.64 2.39
N GLU A 8 36.59 -17.34 1.77
CA GLU A 8 37.31 -16.87 0.58
C GLU A 8 36.35 -16.57 -0.59
N LEU A 9 35.38 -17.45 -0.86
CA LEU A 9 34.38 -17.24 -1.92
C LEU A 9 33.43 -16.08 -1.59
N GLU A 10 33.08 -15.86 -0.32
CA GLU A 10 32.25 -14.73 0.11
C GLU A 10 32.97 -13.38 0.00
N GLU A 11 34.29 -13.36 0.25
CA GLU A 11 35.15 -12.22 -0.03
C GLU A 11 35.25 -11.92 -1.52
N GLU A 12 35.50 -12.95 -2.33
CA GLU A 12 35.55 -12.82 -3.79
C GLU A 12 34.21 -12.32 -4.37
N ARG A 13 33.08 -12.83 -3.86
CA ARG A 13 31.74 -12.34 -4.23
C ARG A 13 31.59 -10.85 -3.93
N ARG A 14 31.96 -10.42 -2.72
CA ARG A 14 31.84 -9.01 -2.31
C ARG A 14 32.69 -8.10 -3.18
N PHE A 15 33.91 -8.52 -3.50
CA PHE A 15 34.79 -7.81 -4.41
C PHE A 15 34.18 -7.65 -5.80
N LEU A 16 33.75 -8.75 -6.43
CA LEU A 16 33.18 -8.73 -7.80
C LEU A 16 31.92 -7.88 -7.92
N LEU A 17 31.02 -7.95 -6.94
CA LEU A 17 29.80 -7.13 -6.93
C LEU A 17 30.12 -5.65 -6.67
N GLY A 18 31.10 -5.36 -5.81
CA GLY A 18 31.59 -4.00 -5.60
C GLY A 18 32.19 -3.41 -6.86
N SER A 19 33.03 -4.16 -7.59
CA SER A 19 33.62 -3.73 -8.86
C SER A 19 32.60 -3.50 -9.97
N LEU A 20 31.47 -4.22 -9.99
CA LEU A 20 30.39 -3.95 -10.95
C LEU A 20 29.68 -2.62 -10.68
N VAL A 21 29.46 -2.29 -9.40
CA VAL A 21 28.85 -1.02 -9.00
C VAL A 21 29.80 0.15 -9.27
N ASP A 22 31.10 -0.06 -9.06
CA ASP A 22 32.13 0.93 -9.34
C ASP A 22 32.28 1.18 -10.84
N LEU A 23 32.29 0.13 -11.65
CA LEU A 23 32.37 0.20 -13.10
C LEU A 23 31.18 0.97 -13.72
N GLU A 24 29.97 0.83 -13.18
CA GLU A 24 28.81 1.62 -13.63
C GLU A 24 28.99 3.12 -13.30
N ARG A 25 29.54 3.43 -12.12
CA ARG A 25 29.82 4.81 -11.71
C ARG A 25 30.91 5.44 -12.59
N GLU A 26 31.97 4.71 -12.90
CA GLU A 26 33.04 5.17 -13.79
C GLU A 26 32.53 5.41 -15.21
N ARG A 27 31.62 4.56 -15.71
CA ARG A 27 30.93 4.76 -16.99
C ARG A 27 30.05 6.02 -16.98
N GLU A 28 29.24 6.21 -15.93
CA GLU A 28 28.40 7.41 -15.77
C GLU A 28 29.23 8.70 -15.67
N ALA A 29 30.43 8.62 -15.09
CA ALA A 29 31.39 9.73 -15.03
C ALA A 29 32.11 9.98 -16.37
N GLY A 30 32.01 9.05 -17.33
CA GLY A 30 32.70 9.11 -18.62
C GLY A 30 34.17 8.71 -18.55
N ASP A 31 34.60 8.06 -17.46
CA ASP A 31 35.99 7.62 -17.24
C ASP A 31 36.30 6.29 -17.94
N VAL A 32 35.28 5.59 -18.45
CA VAL A 32 35.38 4.32 -19.19
C VAL A 32 34.58 4.39 -20.49
N GLU A 33 35.19 3.99 -21.61
CA GLU A 33 34.52 3.92 -22.91
C GLU A 33 33.49 2.78 -22.96
N ASP A 34 32.39 2.95 -23.69
CA ASP A 34 31.29 1.97 -23.72
C ASP A 34 31.73 0.56 -24.14
N ALA A 35 32.68 0.44 -25.07
CA ALA A 35 33.20 -0.86 -25.52
C ALA A 35 34.04 -1.56 -24.43
N ASP A 36 34.82 -0.79 -23.67
CA ASP A 36 35.62 -1.31 -22.56
C ASP A 36 34.73 -1.66 -21.37
N TYR A 37 33.69 -0.86 -21.11
CA TYR A 37 32.67 -1.15 -20.12
C TYR A 37 31.98 -2.49 -20.38
N GLU A 38 31.53 -2.75 -21.62
CA GLU A 38 30.85 -4.01 -21.96
C GLU A 38 31.76 -5.22 -21.73
N ALA A 39 33.02 -5.16 -22.18
CA ALA A 39 34.00 -6.23 -22.01
C ALA A 39 34.32 -6.51 -20.52
N LEU A 40 34.50 -5.45 -19.72
CA LEU A 40 34.77 -5.58 -18.28
C LEU A 40 33.55 -6.10 -17.51
N ARG A 41 32.35 -5.58 -17.80
CA ARG A 41 31.09 -5.98 -17.17
C ARG A 41 30.81 -7.46 -17.41
N ASP A 42 30.98 -7.94 -18.63
CA ASP A 42 30.72 -9.34 -18.97
C ASP A 42 31.71 -10.26 -18.25
N GLY A 43 32.98 -9.86 -18.14
CA GLY A 43 34.01 -10.58 -17.39
C GLY A 43 33.76 -10.63 -15.88
N TYR A 44 33.26 -9.55 -15.28
CA TYR A 44 32.87 -9.55 -13.86
C TYR A 44 31.60 -10.37 -13.61
N THR A 45 30.60 -10.27 -14.50
CA THR A 45 29.33 -11.01 -14.40
C THR A 45 29.54 -12.52 -14.51
N ALA A 46 30.35 -12.98 -15.46
CA ALA A 46 30.66 -14.40 -15.63
C ALA A 46 31.39 -14.99 -14.41
N ARG A 47 32.33 -14.24 -13.82
CA ARG A 47 33.04 -14.63 -12.60
C ARG A 47 32.12 -14.64 -11.38
N ALA A 48 31.29 -13.61 -11.20
CA ALA A 48 30.33 -13.54 -10.09
C ALA A 48 29.35 -14.72 -10.12
N ALA A 49 28.82 -15.06 -11.30
CA ALA A 49 27.94 -16.21 -11.48
C ALA A 49 28.64 -17.54 -11.10
N THR A 50 29.94 -17.67 -11.36
CA THR A 50 30.72 -18.85 -11.00
C THR A 50 30.93 -18.98 -9.50
N VAL A 51 31.27 -17.87 -8.83
CA VAL A 51 31.44 -17.83 -7.37
C VAL A 51 30.13 -18.15 -6.64
N LEU A 52 29.01 -17.58 -7.09
CA LEU A 52 27.68 -17.83 -6.49
C LEU A 52 27.28 -19.31 -6.54
N ARG A 53 27.48 -19.98 -7.68
CA ARG A 53 27.22 -21.43 -7.82
C ARG A 53 28.08 -22.27 -6.87
N ASN A 54 29.35 -21.90 -6.69
CA ASN A 54 30.25 -22.62 -5.79
C ASN A 54 29.86 -22.47 -4.31
N ILE A 55 29.39 -21.29 -3.91
CA ILE A 55 28.85 -21.04 -2.56
C ILE A 55 27.61 -21.91 -2.33
N GLU A 56 26.66 -21.92 -3.27
CA GLU A 56 25.42 -22.72 -3.17
C GLU A 56 25.71 -24.22 -3.07
N HIS A 57 26.57 -24.75 -3.94
CA HIS A 57 27.01 -26.15 -3.88
C HIS A 57 27.75 -26.49 -2.57
N GLY A 58 28.56 -25.56 -2.06
CA GLY A 58 29.29 -25.72 -0.80
C GLY A 58 28.40 -25.78 0.43
N LEU A 59 27.33 -24.98 0.46
CA LEU A 59 26.31 -24.97 1.52
C LEU A 59 25.46 -26.25 1.47
N ALA A 60 25.07 -26.71 0.28
CA ALA A 60 24.34 -27.97 0.10
C ALA A 60 25.15 -29.20 0.57
N ALA A 61 26.47 -29.18 0.38
CA ALA A 61 27.37 -30.25 0.81
C ALA A 61 27.72 -30.22 2.30
N ALA A 62 27.40 -29.15 3.04
CA ALA A 62 27.72 -28.97 4.46
C ALA A 62 26.63 -29.46 5.44
N ALA A 63 25.51 -30.00 4.94
CA ALA A 63 24.45 -30.57 5.77
C ALA A 63 24.93 -31.87 6.48
N PRO A 64 24.83 -31.99 7.81
CA PRO A 64 25.40 -33.13 8.55
C PRO A 64 24.57 -34.42 8.45
N ARG A 65 25.24 -35.57 8.32
CA ARG A 65 24.70 -36.93 8.49
C ARG A 65 25.04 -37.43 9.92
N ALA A 66 24.03 -37.78 10.74
CA ALA A 66 24.18 -38.28 12.13
C ALA A 66 24.67 -39.76 12.16
N PRO A 67 25.25 -40.35 13.27
CA PRO A 67 24.89 -40.16 14.70
C PRO A 67 26.01 -40.32 15.79
N ARG A 68 25.91 -39.57 16.91
CA ARG A 68 26.63 -39.85 18.19
C ARG A 68 25.86 -39.27 19.40
N GLN A 69 24.58 -39.64 19.55
CA GLN A 69 23.59 -38.88 20.35
C GLN A 69 22.94 -39.62 21.54
N ARG A 70 23.43 -40.78 22.00
CA ARG A 70 22.72 -41.51 23.09
C ARG A 70 23.12 -41.12 24.52
N MET A 71 24.38 -40.75 24.78
CA MET A 71 24.86 -40.58 26.17
C MET A 71 24.63 -39.16 26.74
N ARG A 72 24.58 -38.14 25.89
CA ARG A 72 24.36 -36.74 26.28
C ARG A 72 22.88 -36.39 26.54
N ARG A 73 21.94 -37.23 26.09
CA ARG A 73 20.48 -37.00 26.21
C ARG A 73 19.92 -37.27 27.62
N VAL A 74 20.59 -38.08 28.43
CA VAL A 74 20.10 -38.45 29.77
C VAL A 74 20.37 -37.35 30.81
N LEU A 75 21.56 -36.74 30.77
CA LEU A 75 21.96 -35.72 31.74
C LEU A 75 21.31 -34.34 31.47
N VAL A 76 20.99 -34.02 30.22
CA VAL A 76 20.33 -32.75 29.84
C VAL A 76 18.83 -32.77 30.18
N GLY A 77 18.18 -33.94 30.18
CA GLY A 77 16.74 -34.06 30.46
C GLY A 77 16.34 -33.62 31.87
N LEU A 78 17.18 -33.88 32.87
CA LEU A 78 16.89 -33.60 34.28
C LEU A 78 17.03 -32.11 34.64
N ALA A 79 17.91 -31.38 33.95
CA ALA A 79 18.10 -29.95 34.15
C ALA A 79 17.03 -29.09 33.45
N VAL A 80 16.46 -29.56 32.33
CA VAL A 80 15.46 -28.83 31.54
C VAL A 80 14.08 -28.80 32.22
N VAL A 81 13.70 -29.83 32.98
CA VAL A 81 12.40 -29.87 33.66
C VAL A 81 12.32 -28.84 34.80
N ALA A 82 13.40 -28.64 35.56
CA ALA A 82 13.44 -27.71 36.69
C ALA A 82 13.39 -26.22 36.26
N VAL A 83 14.01 -25.89 35.12
CA VAL A 83 13.98 -24.54 34.54
C VAL A 83 12.67 -24.29 33.77
N GLY A 84 12.08 -25.33 33.18
CA GLY A 84 10.81 -25.24 32.46
C GLY A 84 9.60 -24.92 33.34
N VAL A 85 9.55 -25.40 34.58
CA VAL A 85 8.41 -25.16 35.48
C VAL A 85 8.42 -23.73 36.05
N THR A 86 9.58 -23.16 36.34
CA THR A 86 9.71 -21.78 36.85
C THR A 86 9.57 -20.73 35.74
N ALA A 87 10.13 -20.98 34.56
CA ALA A 87 9.93 -20.11 33.40
C ALA A 87 8.49 -20.21 32.82
N GLY A 88 7.88 -21.39 32.89
CA GLY A 88 6.49 -21.60 32.45
C GLY A 88 5.46 -20.80 33.25
N TRP A 89 5.67 -20.62 34.56
CA TRP A 89 4.76 -19.85 35.41
C TRP A 89 4.89 -18.32 35.18
N LEU A 90 6.08 -17.83 34.84
CA LEU A 90 6.31 -16.40 34.57
C LEU A 90 5.90 -16.01 33.13
N VAL A 91 6.16 -16.87 32.14
CA VAL A 91 5.79 -16.67 30.72
C VAL A 91 4.27 -16.74 30.51
N ALA A 92 3.54 -17.50 31.33
CA ALA A 92 2.07 -17.53 31.29
C ALA A 92 1.43 -16.17 31.65
N ARG A 93 2.15 -15.24 32.30
CA ARG A 93 1.65 -13.90 32.60
C ARG A 93 2.11 -12.80 31.64
N SER A 94 3.02 -13.09 30.72
CA SER A 94 3.57 -12.08 29.80
C SER A 94 3.53 -12.45 28.32
N SER A 95 2.92 -13.58 27.95
CA SER A 95 2.78 -13.97 26.54
C SER A 95 1.34 -14.32 26.20
N GLY A 96 0.63 -13.31 25.69
CA GLY A 96 -0.49 -13.50 24.78
C GLY A 96 -1.83 -12.98 25.29
N GLN A 97 -2.02 -11.66 25.30
CA GLN A 97 -3.29 -11.16 24.78
C GLN A 97 -3.29 -11.50 23.28
N ARG A 98 -3.86 -12.67 22.94
CA ARG A 98 -4.38 -12.89 21.60
C ARG A 98 -5.64 -12.05 21.52
N LEU A 99 -5.63 -10.97 20.74
CA LEU A 99 -6.89 -10.33 20.39
C LEU A 99 -7.65 -11.27 19.43
N PRO A 100 -8.98 -11.39 19.56
CA PRO A 100 -9.77 -12.14 18.59
C PRO A 100 -9.66 -11.47 17.22
N GLY A 101 -9.05 -12.14 16.23
CA GLY A 101 -9.02 -11.65 14.83
C GLY A 101 -7.81 -12.05 13.99
N ASP A 102 -6.67 -12.37 14.59
CA ASP A 102 -5.46 -12.67 13.81
C ASP A 102 -5.52 -14.05 13.15
N THR A 103 -5.54 -14.06 11.81
CA THR A 103 -5.44 -15.29 11.01
C THR A 103 -4.07 -15.42 10.36
N ILE A 104 -3.63 -16.67 10.21
CA ILE A 104 -2.28 -17.11 9.81
C ILE A 104 -1.88 -16.75 8.36
N THR A 105 -2.76 -16.12 7.58
CA THR A 105 -2.46 -15.64 6.23
C THR A 105 -3.04 -14.23 6.01
N GLY A 106 -2.26 -13.20 6.27
CA GLY A 106 -2.58 -11.82 5.91
C GLY A 106 -2.54 -10.86 7.08
N GLY A 107 -2.00 -9.66 6.84
CA GLY A 107 -1.91 -8.59 7.83
C GLY A 107 -3.25 -8.24 8.48
N SER A 108 -3.17 -7.53 9.61
CA SER A 108 -4.33 -7.12 10.39
C SER A 108 -5.33 -6.31 9.54
N SER A 109 -6.61 -6.27 9.94
CA SER A 109 -7.64 -5.50 9.22
C SER A 109 -7.21 -4.04 8.94
N PRO A 110 -6.59 -3.31 9.89
CA PRO A 110 -6.05 -1.97 9.62
C PRO A 110 -4.96 -1.93 8.53
N ASP A 111 -4.03 -2.88 8.55
CA ASP A 111 -2.97 -2.97 7.53
C ASP A 111 -3.57 -3.21 6.14
N ARG A 112 -4.58 -4.08 6.07
CA ARG A 112 -5.28 -4.38 4.82
C ARG A 112 -6.08 -3.19 4.30
N THR A 113 -6.79 -2.47 5.17
CA THR A 113 -7.53 -1.26 4.81
C THR A 113 -6.58 -0.21 4.22
N ALA A 114 -5.43 0.02 4.84
CA ALA A 114 -4.43 0.97 4.34
C ALA A 114 -3.91 0.61 2.94
N VAL A 115 -3.63 -0.68 2.68
CA VAL A 115 -3.22 -1.17 1.36
C VAL A 115 -4.32 -0.94 0.33
N LEU A 116 -5.56 -1.32 0.63
CA LEU A 116 -6.69 -1.16 -0.29
C LEU A 116 -6.96 0.32 -0.63
N LEU A 117 -6.90 1.22 0.37
CA LEU A 117 -7.04 2.66 0.13
C LEU A 117 -5.93 3.20 -0.78
N SER A 118 -4.69 2.77 -0.55
CA SER A 118 -3.55 3.16 -1.39
C SER A 118 -3.73 2.69 -2.84
N GLU A 119 -4.17 1.45 -3.06
CA GLU A 119 -4.48 0.92 -4.38
C GLU A 119 -5.62 1.68 -5.04
N ALA A 120 -6.70 1.95 -4.30
CA ALA A 120 -7.88 2.64 -4.82
C ALA A 120 -7.53 4.04 -5.35
N ARG A 121 -6.73 4.81 -4.61
CA ARG A 121 -6.25 6.14 -5.03
C ARG A 121 -5.42 6.08 -6.32
N ALA A 122 -4.53 5.10 -6.45
CA ALA A 122 -3.72 4.92 -7.65
C ALA A 122 -4.57 4.62 -8.89
N LEU A 123 -5.72 3.98 -8.70
CA LEU A 123 -6.63 3.60 -9.77
C LEU A 123 -7.64 4.70 -10.13
N LEU A 124 -7.91 5.68 -9.27
CA LEU A 124 -8.96 6.70 -9.47
C LEU A 124 -8.94 7.36 -10.86
N GLY A 125 -7.76 7.70 -11.38
CA GLY A 125 -7.60 8.36 -12.68
C GLY A 125 -7.44 7.41 -13.88
N THR A 126 -7.21 6.11 -13.66
CA THR A 126 -6.81 5.17 -14.71
C THR A 126 -7.78 4.00 -14.88
N ASP A 127 -8.32 3.49 -13.78
CA ASP A 127 -9.32 2.42 -13.72
C ASP A 127 -10.38 2.74 -12.64
N PRO A 128 -11.38 3.56 -12.95
CA PRO A 128 -12.44 3.93 -12.01
C PRO A 128 -13.23 2.73 -11.47
N ALA A 129 -13.39 1.67 -12.28
CA ALA A 129 -14.08 0.45 -11.87
C ALA A 129 -13.24 -0.35 -10.88
N GLY A 130 -11.93 -0.45 -11.11
CA GLY A 130 -10.98 -1.04 -10.16
C GLY A 130 -10.90 -0.25 -8.85
N ALA A 131 -10.86 1.08 -8.92
CA ALA A 131 -10.88 1.95 -7.74
C ALA A 131 -12.14 1.72 -6.88
N SER A 132 -13.32 1.69 -7.52
CA SER A 132 -14.60 1.41 -6.84
C SER A 132 -14.58 0.06 -6.11
N GLN A 133 -14.09 -1.00 -6.75
CA GLN A 133 -13.97 -2.31 -6.11
C GLN A 133 -13.08 -2.30 -4.87
N ARG A 134 -12.00 -1.52 -4.87
CA ARG A 134 -11.10 -1.39 -3.71
C ARG A 134 -11.73 -0.62 -2.57
N TYR A 135 -12.41 0.49 -2.83
CA TYR A 135 -13.15 1.19 -1.79
C TYR A 135 -14.31 0.37 -1.23
N LEU A 136 -15.06 -0.37 -2.05
CA LEU A 136 -16.08 -1.31 -1.56
C LEU A 136 -15.48 -2.43 -0.70
N SER A 137 -14.27 -2.89 -1.05
CA SER A 137 -13.54 -3.86 -0.21
C SER A 137 -13.13 -3.25 1.13
N VAL A 138 -12.75 -1.97 1.16
CA VAL A 138 -12.52 -1.23 2.42
C VAL A 138 -13.79 -1.21 3.26
N LEU A 139 -14.94 -0.85 2.68
CA LEU A 139 -16.22 -0.79 3.41
C LEU A 139 -16.67 -2.16 3.95
N SER A 140 -16.21 -3.26 3.36
CA SER A 140 -16.46 -4.61 3.91
C SER A 140 -15.65 -4.94 5.18
N ILE A 141 -14.53 -4.24 5.39
CA ILE A 141 -13.60 -4.41 6.52
C ILE A 141 -13.84 -3.33 7.57
N ASP A 142 -14.00 -2.09 7.12
CA ASP A 142 -14.20 -0.88 7.89
C ASP A 142 -15.43 -0.14 7.33
N PRO A 143 -16.65 -0.48 7.81
CA PRO A 143 -17.89 0.11 7.30
C PRO A 143 -18.04 1.60 7.58
N ASP A 144 -17.26 2.16 8.51
CA ASP A 144 -17.29 3.57 8.87
C ASP A 144 -16.07 4.32 8.30
N ASN A 145 -15.55 3.87 7.16
CA ASN A 145 -14.44 4.54 6.50
C ASN A 145 -14.93 5.74 5.67
N ALA A 146 -14.71 6.96 6.17
CA ALA A 146 -15.15 8.19 5.49
C ALA A 146 -14.63 8.29 4.05
N GLU A 147 -13.35 7.98 3.84
CA GLU A 147 -12.73 8.05 2.51
C GLU A 147 -13.36 7.08 1.50
N ALA A 148 -13.60 5.84 1.91
CA ALA A 148 -14.20 4.85 1.04
C ALA A 148 -15.64 5.21 0.67
N HIS A 149 -16.44 5.72 1.61
CA HIS A 149 -17.77 6.27 1.30
C HIS A 149 -17.68 7.46 0.33
N THR A 150 -16.74 8.38 0.55
CA THR A 150 -16.56 9.55 -0.31
C THR A 150 -16.30 9.17 -1.77
N TYR A 151 -15.31 8.31 -2.00
CA TYR A 151 -14.91 7.99 -3.36
C TYR A 151 -15.82 6.96 -4.03
N THR A 152 -16.50 6.07 -3.28
CA THR A 152 -17.58 5.23 -3.85
C THR A 152 -18.75 6.08 -4.32
N GLY A 153 -19.22 7.02 -3.48
CA GLY A 153 -20.28 7.96 -3.84
C GLY A 153 -19.91 8.80 -5.06
N TRP A 154 -18.70 9.36 -5.10
CA TRP A 154 -18.24 10.14 -6.26
C TRP A 154 -18.17 9.31 -7.55
N LEU A 155 -17.58 8.12 -7.51
CA LEU A 155 -17.48 7.21 -8.66
C LEU A 155 -18.88 6.79 -9.15
N LEU A 156 -19.82 6.58 -8.23
CA LEU A 156 -21.20 6.26 -8.56
C LEU A 156 -21.91 7.44 -9.23
N ALA A 157 -21.74 8.66 -8.72
CA ALA A 157 -22.31 9.87 -9.31
C ALA A 157 -21.80 10.09 -10.75
N ILE A 158 -20.48 10.05 -10.99
CA ILE A 158 -19.94 10.27 -12.35
C ILE A 158 -20.34 9.15 -13.33
N SER A 159 -20.66 7.95 -12.84
CA SER A 159 -21.15 6.86 -13.70
C SER A 159 -22.52 7.16 -14.33
N THR A 160 -23.28 8.13 -13.78
CA THR A 160 -24.61 8.50 -14.30
C THR A 160 -24.57 9.57 -15.39
N GLN A 161 -23.43 10.21 -15.65
CA GLN A 161 -23.32 11.36 -16.59
C GLN A 161 -23.83 11.06 -18.01
N ASN A 162 -23.71 9.81 -18.46
CA ASN A 162 -24.09 9.38 -19.81
C ASN A 162 -25.36 8.50 -19.83
N GLN A 163 -26.09 8.42 -18.72
CA GLN A 163 -27.30 7.61 -18.59
C GLN A 163 -28.57 8.45 -18.82
N ALA A 164 -29.65 7.78 -19.23
CA ALA A 164 -30.95 8.43 -19.37
C ALA A 164 -31.44 8.94 -18.00
N ALA A 165 -32.05 10.12 -17.97
CA ALA A 165 -32.36 10.85 -16.72
C ALA A 165 -33.15 10.01 -15.67
N GLY A 166 -34.04 9.11 -16.12
CA GLY A 166 -34.81 8.25 -15.23
C GLY A 166 -33.98 7.16 -14.54
N ASP A 167 -33.00 6.59 -15.24
CA ASP A 167 -32.13 5.53 -14.71
C ASP A 167 -31.02 6.10 -13.79
N SER A 168 -30.64 7.36 -14.04
CA SER A 168 -29.63 8.08 -13.27
C SER A 168 -30.08 8.51 -11.88
N ALA A 169 -31.37 8.77 -11.67
CA ALA A 169 -31.86 9.42 -10.44
C ALA A 169 -31.66 8.55 -9.20
N ALA A 170 -32.06 7.27 -9.25
CA ALA A 170 -31.88 6.35 -8.12
C ALA A 170 -30.40 6.15 -7.76
N THR A 171 -29.54 6.04 -8.79
CA THR A 171 -28.09 5.89 -8.63
C THR A 171 -27.45 7.14 -8.02
N LEU A 172 -27.90 8.33 -8.43
CA LEU A 172 -27.43 9.60 -7.89
C LEU A 172 -27.84 9.78 -6.41
N GLU A 173 -29.03 9.33 -6.03
CA GLU A 173 -29.46 9.35 -4.62
C GLU A 173 -28.61 8.43 -3.75
N VAL A 174 -28.26 7.23 -4.23
CA VAL A 174 -27.31 6.35 -3.52
C VAL A 174 -25.95 7.02 -3.37
N ALA A 175 -25.44 7.64 -4.44
CA ALA A 175 -24.16 8.34 -4.44
C ALA A 175 -24.11 9.49 -3.42
N LYS A 176 -25.18 10.29 -3.34
CA LYS A 176 -25.31 11.37 -2.35
C LYS A 176 -25.34 10.83 -0.94
N LYS A 177 -26.06 9.73 -0.70
CA LYS A 177 -26.16 9.11 0.62
C LYS A 177 -24.81 8.60 1.13
N ASP A 178 -23.97 8.06 0.25
CA ASP A 178 -22.59 7.68 0.61
C ASP A 178 -21.75 8.92 0.99
N LEU A 179 -21.85 10.01 0.22
CA LEU A 179 -21.15 11.25 0.53
C LEU A 179 -21.63 11.87 1.86
N GLU A 180 -22.93 11.83 2.14
CA GLU A 180 -23.49 12.27 3.41
C GLU A 180 -23.02 11.39 4.57
N ARG A 181 -22.94 10.07 4.37
CA ARG A 181 -22.39 9.15 5.36
C ARG A 181 -20.93 9.47 5.68
N ALA A 182 -20.12 9.82 4.69
CA ALA A 182 -18.75 10.25 4.91
C ALA A 182 -18.66 11.52 5.79
N ILE A 183 -19.58 12.48 5.60
CA ILE A 183 -19.66 13.70 6.44
C ILE A 183 -20.09 13.36 7.87
N GLU A 184 -21.01 12.42 8.05
CA GLU A 184 -21.41 11.96 9.39
C GLU A 184 -20.25 11.33 10.16
N ILE A 185 -19.39 10.58 9.45
CA ILE A 185 -18.22 9.91 10.02
C ILE A 185 -17.11 10.93 10.34
N ASP A 186 -16.77 11.78 9.37
CA ASP A 186 -15.76 12.83 9.51
C ASP A 186 -16.29 14.18 8.97
N PRO A 187 -16.85 15.03 9.85
CA PRO A 187 -17.38 16.33 9.46
C PRO A 187 -16.32 17.33 8.96
N THR A 188 -15.04 17.03 9.21
CA THR A 188 -13.92 17.89 8.80
C THR A 188 -13.31 17.46 7.47
N PHE A 189 -13.75 16.32 6.90
CA PHE A 189 -13.26 15.85 5.62
C PHE A 189 -13.86 16.70 4.48
N PRO A 190 -13.04 17.45 3.70
CA PRO A 190 -13.58 18.41 2.74
C PRO A 190 -14.18 17.75 1.49
N ASP A 191 -13.56 16.67 0.99
CA ASP A 191 -13.90 16.02 -0.29
C ASP A 191 -15.40 15.73 -0.48
N PRO A 192 -16.15 15.15 0.49
CA PRO A 192 -17.58 14.96 0.37
C PRO A 192 -18.35 16.23 0.02
N HIS A 193 -18.04 17.35 0.67
CA HIS A 193 -18.67 18.64 0.41
C HIS A 193 -18.32 19.14 -0.99
N CYS A 194 -17.07 18.96 -1.41
CA CYS A 194 -16.62 19.36 -2.74
C CYS A 194 -17.37 18.58 -3.83
N PHE A 195 -17.56 17.28 -3.64
CA PHE A 195 -18.29 16.43 -4.58
C PHE A 195 -19.80 16.68 -4.57
N LEU A 196 -20.41 16.87 -3.39
CA LEU A 196 -21.82 17.26 -3.28
C LEU A 196 -22.10 18.61 -3.95
N ALA A 197 -21.15 19.56 -3.91
CA ALA A 197 -21.26 20.82 -4.63
C ALA A 197 -21.36 20.62 -6.15
N VAL A 198 -20.52 19.73 -6.69
CA VAL A 198 -20.52 19.38 -8.11
C VAL A 198 -21.81 18.63 -8.49
N ILE A 199 -22.25 17.69 -7.65
CA ILE A 199 -23.49 16.94 -7.86
C ILE A 199 -24.68 17.88 -7.94
N ALA A 200 -24.87 18.74 -6.93
CA ALA A 200 -25.98 19.68 -6.88
C ALA A 200 -26.02 20.57 -8.13
N ALA A 201 -24.91 21.23 -8.48
CA ALA A 201 -24.92 22.17 -9.60
C ALA A 201 -25.00 21.48 -10.97
N ARG A 202 -24.30 20.37 -11.17
CA ARG A 202 -24.13 19.78 -12.52
C ARG A 202 -25.16 18.72 -12.84
N PHE A 203 -25.56 17.91 -11.86
CA PHE A 203 -26.49 16.81 -12.05
C PHE A 203 -27.91 17.23 -11.72
N GLU A 204 -28.10 17.94 -10.60
CA GLU A 204 -29.44 18.34 -10.12
C GLU A 204 -29.87 19.73 -10.63
N LYS A 205 -28.91 20.50 -11.18
CA LYS A 205 -29.10 21.90 -11.60
C LYS A 205 -29.48 22.84 -10.45
N ASP A 206 -29.22 22.45 -9.21
CA ASP A 206 -29.40 23.29 -8.02
C ASP A 206 -28.10 24.06 -7.74
N LEU A 207 -28.02 25.26 -8.33
CA LEU A 207 -26.86 26.14 -8.14
C LEU A 207 -26.77 26.67 -6.71
N ALA A 208 -27.90 26.82 -5.99
CA ALA A 208 -27.92 27.34 -4.64
C ALA A 208 -27.33 26.32 -3.66
N ALA A 209 -27.79 25.07 -3.73
CA ALA A 209 -27.21 23.97 -2.96
C ALA A 209 -25.73 23.75 -3.32
N GLY A 210 -25.38 23.86 -4.62
CA GLY A 210 -24.00 23.78 -5.09
C GLY A 210 -23.08 24.83 -4.42
N LYS A 211 -23.53 26.07 -4.30
CA LYS A 211 -22.77 27.15 -3.62
C LYS A 211 -22.59 26.88 -2.13
N VAL A 212 -23.64 26.43 -1.44
CA VAL A 212 -23.57 26.11 0.00
C VAL A 212 -22.52 25.02 0.24
N ARG A 213 -22.59 23.92 -0.51
CA ARG A 213 -21.63 22.81 -0.39
C ARG A 213 -20.21 23.22 -0.78
N ALA A 214 -20.04 24.07 -1.79
CA ALA A 214 -18.72 24.59 -2.17
C ALA A 214 -18.10 25.43 -1.04
N ALA A 215 -18.90 26.25 -0.35
CA ALA A 215 -18.43 27.00 0.80
C ALA A 215 -18.02 26.09 1.98
N GLU A 216 -18.81 25.04 2.26
CA GLU A 216 -18.46 24.03 3.27
C GLU A 216 -17.15 23.30 2.93
N CYS A 217 -16.98 22.89 1.67
CA CYS A 217 -15.74 22.30 1.16
C CYS A 217 -14.54 23.20 1.46
N LEU A 218 -14.61 24.50 1.09
CA LEU A 218 -13.52 25.45 1.31
C LEU A 218 -13.24 25.71 2.79
N ALA A 219 -14.28 25.75 3.63
CA ALA A 219 -14.15 25.92 5.08
C ALA A 219 -13.40 24.75 5.75
N ASN A 220 -13.53 23.54 5.19
CA ASN A 220 -12.85 22.34 5.66
C ASN A 220 -11.41 22.16 5.10
N ASN A 221 -10.83 23.22 4.53
CA ASN A 221 -9.42 23.28 4.11
C ASN A 221 -8.98 22.15 3.15
N PRO A 222 -9.54 22.07 1.93
CA PRO A 222 -9.16 21.06 0.96
C PRO A 222 -7.71 21.23 0.50
N PRO A 223 -7.09 20.20 -0.12
CA PRO A 223 -5.76 20.32 -0.73
C PRO A 223 -5.69 21.51 -1.70
N THR A 224 -4.52 22.15 -1.83
CA THR A 224 -4.36 23.40 -2.60
C THR A 224 -4.89 23.33 -4.03
N GLU A 225 -4.63 22.21 -4.73
CA GLU A 225 -5.14 21.97 -6.07
C GLU A 225 -6.68 21.95 -6.10
N MET A 226 -7.29 21.18 -5.19
CA MET A 226 -8.75 21.08 -5.07
C MET A 226 -9.39 22.42 -4.65
N ARG A 227 -8.75 23.17 -3.75
CA ARG A 227 -9.21 24.52 -3.35
C ARG A 227 -9.33 25.44 -4.57
N GLY A 228 -8.28 25.54 -5.39
CA GLY A 228 -8.31 26.39 -6.58
C GLY A 228 -9.39 25.96 -7.59
N MET A 229 -9.60 24.64 -7.74
CA MET A 229 -10.69 24.13 -8.59
C MET A 229 -12.07 24.51 -8.05
N ILE A 230 -12.29 24.41 -6.73
CA ILE A 230 -13.59 24.71 -6.10
C ILE A 230 -13.85 26.22 -6.05
N GLU A 231 -12.85 27.06 -5.83
CA GLU A 231 -12.97 28.53 -5.92
C GLU A 231 -13.38 28.96 -7.33
N SER A 232 -12.72 28.42 -8.36
CA SER A 232 -13.07 28.68 -9.77
C SER A 232 -14.48 28.19 -10.09
N PHE A 233 -14.83 26.99 -9.63
CA PHE A 233 -16.17 26.44 -9.80
C PHE A 233 -17.23 27.30 -9.12
N ALA A 234 -17.04 27.72 -7.86
CA ALA A 234 -17.97 28.57 -7.14
C ALA A 234 -18.19 29.91 -7.84
N GLY A 235 -17.12 30.57 -8.33
CA GLY A 235 -17.23 31.80 -9.11
C GLY A 235 -18.02 31.64 -10.41
N SER A 236 -17.96 30.45 -11.03
CA SER A 236 -18.77 30.15 -12.22
C SER A 236 -20.27 30.05 -11.91
N LEU A 237 -20.64 29.57 -10.71
CA LEU A 237 -22.04 29.47 -10.28
C LEU A 237 -22.65 30.85 -9.99
N ASP A 238 -21.83 31.84 -9.60
CA ASP A 238 -22.26 33.22 -9.39
C ASP A 238 -22.51 33.98 -10.69
N SER A 239 -21.81 33.58 -11.76
CA SER A 239 -21.92 34.22 -13.08
C SER A 239 -23.04 33.62 -13.94
N ALA A 240 -23.67 32.53 -13.51
CA ALA A 240 -24.74 31.88 -14.24
C ALA A 240 -26.01 32.76 -14.25
N PRO A 241 -26.62 33.03 -15.42
CA PRO A 241 -27.83 33.84 -15.49
C PRO A 241 -28.97 33.12 -14.74
N THR A 242 -29.58 33.80 -13.78
CA THR A 242 -30.81 33.33 -13.13
C THR A 242 -31.93 33.35 -14.17
N THR A 243 -32.19 32.21 -14.81
CA THR A 243 -33.41 32.04 -15.62
C THR A 243 -34.61 32.18 -14.69
N SER A 244 -35.27 33.34 -14.77
CA SER A 244 -36.58 33.62 -14.17
C SER A 244 -37.69 33.15 -15.08
#